data_AF-A0A367WCN4-F1
#
_entry.id   AF-A0A367WCN4-F1
#
_cell.length_a   1.000
_cell.length_b   1.000
_cell.length_c   1.000
_cell.angle_alpha   90.00
_cell.angle_beta   90.00
_cell.angle_gamma   90.00
#
_symmetry.space_group_name_H-M   'P 1'
#
loop_
_entity.id
_entity.type
_entity.pdbx_description
1 polymer ?
#
loop_
_entity_poly.entity_id
_entity_poly.type
_entity_poly.pdbx_seq_one_letter_code
_entity_poly.pdbx_strand_id
1 'polypeptide(L)'
;MACNDENLANLDLDGLRGEIDEIDQTLQFLIIRRTKVVQAVGAFKDRVIAAGGKVKVPYRPAREARIMRTLVNRHDGAFPKSALIQIWREMIAAGTRLEAPYTVALCRNADGQDCWELARLNFGCLNEIIEFDIPREAFGALEDGRAAVGVFPKPELGEAMPWWTLLTDETPVKVVSKLPFGGRPVGRGEQTEGFVLAAIDLEDSGDDRTLFVVSLSKEISMDTVRKKIADGIDGATILGFSDDTAADRRFVLVDVPGFFCNRADAFQATLSEQGLAPESLRVVGAYAVPISEDALN
;
A
#
# COMPACT_ATOMS: atom_id res chain seq x y z
N MET A 1 -3.95 10.79 -32.78
CA MET A 1 -4.78 11.79 -33.44
C MET A 1 -5.21 12.76 -32.36
N ALA A 2 -4.57 13.91 -32.28
CA ALA A 2 -5.12 15.02 -31.52
C ALA A 2 -6.31 15.53 -32.35
N CYS A 3 -7.53 15.40 -31.85
CA CYS A 3 -8.63 16.18 -32.39
C CYS A 3 -8.25 17.64 -32.09
N ASN A 4 -8.11 18.47 -33.12
CA ASN A 4 -7.75 19.87 -32.92
C ASN A 4 -8.88 20.55 -32.14
N ASP A 5 -8.58 21.13 -30.98
CA ASP A 5 -9.54 21.86 -30.14
C ASP A 5 -10.31 22.95 -30.93
N GLU A 6 -9.75 23.46 -32.03
CA GLU A 6 -10.39 24.39 -32.97
C GLU A 6 -11.67 23.86 -33.61
N ASN A 7 -11.85 22.53 -33.74
CA ASN A 7 -13.08 21.94 -34.27
C ASN A 7 -14.20 21.88 -33.23
N LEU A 8 -13.88 21.75 -31.94
CA LEU A 8 -14.88 21.64 -30.87
C LEU A 8 -15.67 22.95 -30.70
N ALA A 9 -15.01 24.09 -30.85
CA ALA A 9 -15.64 25.41 -30.66
C ALA A 9 -16.75 25.73 -31.70
N ASN A 10 -16.81 24.99 -32.81
CA ASN A 10 -17.76 25.22 -33.91
C ASN A 10 -18.95 24.26 -33.91
N LEU A 11 -18.97 23.27 -33.01
CA LEU A 11 -20.06 22.30 -32.89
C LEU A 11 -21.21 22.88 -32.04
N ASP A 12 -22.44 22.52 -32.39
CA ASP A 12 -23.57 22.72 -31.50
C ASP A 12 -23.60 21.64 -30.39
N LEU A 13 -24.58 21.70 -29.50
CA LEU A 13 -24.66 20.78 -28.37
C LEU A 13 -24.76 19.31 -28.80
N ASP A 14 -25.48 19.01 -29.89
CA ASP A 14 -25.65 17.65 -30.36
C ASP A 14 -24.37 17.14 -31.04
N GLY A 15 -23.66 17.99 -31.78
CA GLY A 15 -22.33 17.69 -32.30
C GLY A 15 -21.31 17.40 -31.19
N LEU A 16 -21.28 18.22 -30.13
CA LEU A 16 -20.41 18.00 -28.96
C LEU A 16 -20.72 16.69 -28.24
N ARG A 17 -22.00 16.32 -28.12
CA ARG A 17 -22.41 15.03 -27.54
C ARG A 17 -22.00 13.85 -28.42
N GLY A 18 -22.12 13.99 -29.74
CA GLY A 18 -21.62 12.99 -30.69
C GLY A 18 -20.12 12.71 -30.51
N GLU A 19 -19.31 13.76 -30.34
CA GLU A 19 -17.87 13.61 -30.06
C GLU A 19 -17.63 12.83 -28.74
N ILE A 20 -18.40 13.12 -27.68
CA ILE A 20 -18.32 12.39 -26.41
C ILE A 20 -18.67 10.91 -26.61
N ASP A 21 -19.77 10.61 -27.31
CA ASP A 21 -20.22 9.24 -27.57
C ASP A 21 -19.18 8.43 -28.37
N GLU A 22 -18.49 9.06 -29.33
CA GLU A 22 -17.40 8.44 -30.10
C GLU A 22 -16.16 8.17 -29.22
N ILE A 23 -15.81 9.12 -28.34
CA ILE A 23 -14.73 8.96 -27.37
C ILE A 23 -15.06 7.82 -26.40
N ASP A 24 -16.28 7.77 -25.87
CA ASP A 24 -16.72 6.76 -24.90
C ASP A 24 -16.72 5.35 -25.50
N GLN A 25 -17.14 5.20 -26.75
CA GLN A 25 -17.02 3.93 -27.49
C GLN A 25 -15.54 3.51 -27.63
N THR A 26 -14.66 4.47 -27.93
CA THR A 26 -13.23 4.22 -28.03
C THR A 26 -12.62 3.82 -26.68
N LEU A 27 -12.99 4.51 -25.60
CA LEU A 27 -12.57 4.19 -24.24
C LEU A 27 -13.02 2.79 -23.84
N GLN A 28 -14.29 2.44 -24.09
CA GLN A 28 -14.82 1.11 -23.83
C GLN A 28 -14.03 0.04 -24.59
N PHE A 29 -13.79 0.26 -25.89
CA PHE A 29 -12.98 -0.66 -26.69
C PHE A 29 -11.56 -0.85 -26.12
N LEU A 30 -10.91 0.24 -25.71
CA LEU A 30 -9.57 0.20 -25.11
C LEU A 30 -9.55 -0.53 -23.77
N ILE A 31 -10.57 -0.34 -22.92
CA ILE A 31 -10.73 -1.07 -21.66
C ILE A 31 -10.85 -2.57 -21.94
N ILE A 32 -11.72 -2.98 -22.87
CA ILE A 32 -11.88 -4.39 -23.23
C ILE A 32 -10.58 -4.98 -23.81
N ARG A 33 -9.88 -4.23 -24.67
CA ARG A 33 -8.58 -4.65 -25.20
C ARG A 33 -7.54 -4.82 -24.08
N ARG A 34 -7.48 -3.89 -23.13
CA ARG A 34 -6.60 -3.98 -21.95
C ARG A 34 -6.93 -5.24 -21.14
N THR A 35 -8.21 -5.53 -20.91
CA THR A 35 -8.65 -6.73 -20.20
C THR A 35 -8.19 -8.02 -20.87
N LYS A 36 -8.25 -8.11 -22.20
CA LYS A 36 -7.71 -9.28 -22.95
C LYS A 36 -6.21 -9.48 -22.71
N VAL A 37 -5.44 -8.39 -22.61
CA VAL A 37 -4.00 -8.46 -22.29
C VAL A 37 -3.79 -8.95 -20.86
N VAL A 38 -4.57 -8.45 -19.89
CA VAL A 38 -4.51 -8.90 -18.49
C VAL A 38 -4.80 -10.41 -18.39
N GLN A 39 -5.81 -10.92 -19.09
CA GLN A 39 -6.11 -12.36 -19.13
C GLN A 39 -4.95 -13.17 -19.73
N ALA A 40 -4.28 -12.66 -20.77
CA ALA A 40 -3.09 -13.31 -21.32
C ALA A 40 -1.91 -13.32 -20.33
N VAL A 41 -1.75 -12.27 -19.51
CA VAL A 41 -0.77 -12.22 -18.41
C VAL A 41 -1.10 -13.27 -17.34
N GLY A 42 -2.38 -13.40 -16.95
CA GLY A 42 -2.85 -14.46 -16.04
C GLY A 42 -2.52 -15.86 -16.57
N ALA A 43 -2.90 -16.14 -17.82
CA ALA A 43 -2.62 -17.43 -18.46
C ALA A 43 -1.11 -17.73 -18.59
N PHE A 44 -0.27 -16.71 -18.77
CA PHE A 44 1.18 -16.87 -18.73
C PHE A 44 1.68 -17.26 -17.33
N LYS A 45 1.18 -16.60 -16.28
CA LYS A 45 1.51 -16.92 -14.89
C LYS A 45 1.10 -18.35 -14.55
N ASP A 46 -0.09 -18.79 -14.95
CA ASP A 46 -0.57 -20.16 -14.71
C ASP A 46 0.35 -21.23 -15.32
N ARG A 47 0.85 -20.97 -16.54
CA ARG A 47 1.82 -21.88 -17.19
C ARG A 47 3.15 -21.94 -16.43
N VAL A 48 3.61 -20.81 -15.89
CA VAL A 48 4.82 -20.76 -15.05
C VAL A 48 4.61 -21.56 -13.77
N ILE A 49 3.43 -21.46 -13.14
CA ILE A 49 3.07 -22.28 -11.97
C ILE A 49 3.08 -23.77 -12.32
N ALA A 50 2.44 -24.15 -13.43
CA ALA A 50 2.40 -25.54 -13.89
C ALA A 50 3.79 -26.13 -14.18
N ALA A 51 4.76 -25.28 -14.53
CA ALA A 51 6.16 -25.65 -14.73
C ALA A 51 6.98 -25.69 -13.41
N GLY A 52 6.34 -25.60 -12.24
CA GLY A 52 6.99 -25.64 -10.93
C GLY A 52 7.44 -24.27 -10.40
N GLY A 53 7.07 -23.19 -11.08
CA GLY A 53 7.29 -21.82 -10.58
C GLY A 53 6.34 -21.47 -9.43
N LYS A 54 6.76 -20.52 -8.58
CA LYS A 54 5.88 -19.93 -7.56
C LYS A 54 5.34 -18.61 -8.10
N VAL A 55 4.02 -18.44 -8.16
CA VAL A 55 3.41 -17.11 -8.34
C VAL A 55 2.47 -16.88 -7.16
N LYS A 56 2.78 -15.85 -6.39
CA LYS A 56 2.00 -15.40 -5.24
C LYS A 56 0.79 -14.59 -5.70
N VAL A 57 -0.07 -14.21 -4.74
CA VAL A 57 -1.22 -13.31 -4.86
C VAL A 57 -1.00 -12.26 -5.98
N PRO A 58 -1.96 -12.06 -6.91
CA PRO A 58 -1.78 -11.20 -8.09
C PRO A 58 -1.55 -9.71 -7.77
N TYR A 59 -1.75 -9.30 -6.52
CA TYR A 59 -1.49 -7.95 -6.02
C TYR A 59 0.01 -7.60 -6.04
N ARG A 60 0.37 -6.51 -6.74
CA ARG A 60 1.78 -6.11 -6.96
C ARG A 60 1.95 -4.60 -6.69
N PRO A 61 2.02 -4.18 -5.40
CA PRO A 61 1.94 -2.77 -5.01
C PRO A 61 3.04 -1.89 -5.62
N ALA A 62 4.30 -2.36 -5.69
CA ALA A 62 5.40 -1.60 -6.30
C ALA A 62 5.19 -1.32 -7.79
N ARG A 63 4.55 -2.25 -8.52
CA ARG A 63 4.18 -2.04 -9.93
C ARG A 63 3.04 -1.03 -10.04
N GLU A 64 2.03 -1.14 -9.20
CA GLU A 64 0.89 -0.22 -9.18
C GLU A 64 1.34 1.20 -8.85
N ALA A 65 2.23 1.37 -7.86
CA ALA A 65 2.82 2.66 -7.50
C ALA A 65 3.50 3.33 -8.70
N ARG A 66 4.33 2.59 -9.45
CA ARG A 66 4.97 3.10 -10.66
C ARG A 66 3.97 3.50 -11.74
N ILE A 67 2.88 2.74 -11.90
CA ILE A 67 1.80 3.08 -12.84
C ILE A 67 1.15 4.41 -12.44
N MET A 68 0.80 4.58 -11.17
CA MET A 68 0.14 5.79 -10.67
C MET A 68 1.06 7.02 -10.75
N ARG A 69 2.34 6.88 -10.38
CA ARG A 69 3.34 7.96 -10.55
C ARG A 69 3.49 8.35 -12.02
N THR A 70 3.58 7.37 -12.93
CA THR A 70 3.63 7.63 -14.38
C THR A 70 2.38 8.35 -14.86
N LEU A 71 1.21 7.96 -14.36
CA LEU A 71 -0.08 8.57 -14.70
C LEU A 71 -0.14 10.05 -14.30
N VAL A 72 0.30 10.38 -13.08
CA VAL A 72 0.38 11.76 -12.58
C VAL A 72 1.43 12.58 -13.32
N ASN A 73 2.63 12.02 -13.54
CA ASN A 73 3.74 12.74 -14.18
C ASN A 73 3.47 13.12 -15.63
N ARG A 74 2.71 12.30 -16.37
CA ARG A 74 2.35 12.57 -17.77
C ARG A 74 1.02 13.32 -17.92
N HIS A 75 0.35 13.63 -16.81
CA HIS A 75 -0.95 14.27 -16.84
C HIS A 75 -0.84 15.69 -17.41
N ASP A 76 -1.67 15.97 -18.39
CA ASP A 76 -1.81 17.29 -19.01
C ASP A 76 -3.29 17.54 -19.27
N GLY A 77 -3.79 18.71 -18.90
CA GLY A 77 -5.20 19.09 -19.00
C GLY A 77 -5.93 19.23 -17.66
N ALA A 78 -7.24 19.52 -17.74
CA ALA A 78 -8.06 19.97 -16.62
C ALA A 78 -8.73 18.84 -15.81
N PHE A 79 -8.54 17.57 -16.19
CA PHE A 79 -9.15 16.46 -15.48
C PHE A 79 -8.50 16.28 -14.08
N PRO A 80 -9.26 16.08 -12.98
CA PRO A 80 -8.64 15.92 -11.66
C PRO A 80 -7.76 14.68 -11.58
N LYS A 81 -6.49 14.84 -11.21
CA LYS A 81 -5.52 13.73 -11.08
C LYS A 81 -5.97 12.68 -10.06
N SER A 82 -6.63 13.10 -8.98
CA SER A 82 -7.21 12.19 -7.97
C SER A 82 -8.29 11.29 -8.57
N ALA A 83 -9.21 11.83 -9.37
CA ALA A 83 -10.21 11.04 -10.09
C ALA A 83 -9.55 10.09 -11.09
N LEU A 84 -8.49 10.53 -11.76
CA LEU A 84 -7.76 9.71 -12.73
C LEU A 84 -7.10 8.50 -12.06
N ILE A 85 -6.51 8.69 -10.87
CA ILE A 85 -5.98 7.61 -10.05
C ILE A 85 -7.09 6.61 -9.69
N GLN A 86 -8.28 7.08 -9.29
CA GLN A 86 -9.38 6.18 -8.91
C GLN A 86 -9.89 5.35 -10.10
N ILE A 87 -9.99 5.94 -11.30
CA ILE A 87 -10.32 5.19 -12.52
C ILE A 87 -9.28 4.09 -12.77
N TRP A 88 -7.99 4.41 -12.62
CA TRP A 88 -6.92 3.41 -12.77
C TRP A 88 -6.91 2.35 -11.67
N ARG A 89 -7.25 2.72 -10.43
CA ARG A 89 -7.38 1.78 -9.31
C ARG A 89 -8.47 0.76 -9.58
N GLU A 90 -9.66 1.19 -10.01
CA GLU A 90 -10.76 0.28 -10.35
C GLU A 90 -10.39 -0.63 -11.51
N MET A 91 -9.75 -0.11 -12.57
CA MET A 91 -9.27 -0.92 -13.69
C MET A 91 -8.20 -1.94 -13.30
N ILE A 92 -7.36 -1.64 -12.30
CA ILE A 92 -6.38 -2.58 -11.77
C ILE A 92 -7.08 -3.62 -10.91
N ALA A 93 -7.92 -3.21 -9.95
CA ALA A 93 -8.67 -4.10 -9.07
C ALA A 93 -9.51 -5.12 -9.85
N ALA A 94 -10.26 -4.67 -10.85
CA ALA A 94 -11.04 -5.54 -11.73
C ALA A 94 -10.16 -6.51 -12.52
N GLY A 95 -9.01 -6.04 -13.02
CA GLY A 95 -8.04 -6.88 -13.73
C GLY A 95 -7.41 -7.95 -12.83
N THR A 96 -6.96 -7.56 -11.63
CA THR A 96 -6.39 -8.46 -10.63
C THR A 96 -7.39 -9.55 -10.22
N ARG A 97 -8.68 -9.19 -10.07
CA ARG A 97 -9.76 -10.15 -9.78
C ARG A 97 -10.02 -11.13 -10.93
N LEU A 98 -9.85 -10.71 -12.19
CA LEU A 98 -9.96 -11.59 -13.35
C LEU A 98 -8.79 -12.59 -13.43
N GLU A 99 -7.60 -12.23 -12.93
CA GLU A 99 -6.48 -13.15 -12.80
C GLU A 99 -6.72 -14.17 -11.69
N ALA A 100 -7.04 -13.70 -10.48
CA ALA A 100 -7.50 -14.54 -9.38
C ALA A 100 -8.34 -13.72 -8.41
N PRO A 101 -9.60 -14.09 -8.14
CA PRO A 101 -10.40 -13.46 -7.10
C PRO A 101 -9.71 -13.61 -5.73
N TYR A 102 -9.75 -12.56 -4.92
CA TYR A 102 -9.21 -12.61 -3.57
C TYR A 102 -10.04 -11.78 -2.59
N THR A 103 -9.96 -12.18 -1.33
CA THR A 103 -10.68 -11.56 -0.22
C THR A 103 -9.77 -10.58 0.53
N VAL A 104 -10.34 -9.46 0.95
CA VAL A 104 -9.68 -8.41 1.75
C VAL A 104 -10.15 -8.54 3.20
N ALA A 105 -9.23 -8.74 4.14
CA ALA A 105 -9.52 -8.62 5.57
C ALA A 105 -9.45 -7.15 5.98
N LEU A 106 -10.54 -6.57 6.49
CA LEU A 106 -10.55 -5.21 7.04
C LEU A 106 -10.46 -5.29 8.56
N CYS A 107 -9.40 -4.69 9.12
CA CYS A 107 -9.24 -4.55 10.56
C CYS A 107 -9.80 -3.21 11.01
N ARG A 108 -10.48 -3.20 12.15
CA ARG A 108 -10.77 -1.97 12.92
C ARG A 108 -9.78 -1.83 14.07
N ASN A 109 -9.51 -0.60 14.50
CA ASN A 109 -8.79 -0.37 15.75
C ASN A 109 -9.75 -0.47 16.96
N ALA A 110 -9.20 -0.41 18.17
CA ALA A 110 -9.98 -0.52 19.41
C ALA A 110 -11.03 0.60 19.57
N ASP A 111 -10.80 1.76 18.97
CA ASP A 111 -11.71 2.92 18.99
C ASP A 111 -12.81 2.83 17.90
N GLY A 112 -12.85 1.72 17.16
CA GLY A 112 -13.83 1.48 16.10
C GLY A 112 -13.53 2.24 14.80
N GLN A 113 -12.35 2.86 14.67
CA GLN A 113 -11.88 3.42 13.40
C GLN A 113 -11.59 2.28 12.43
N ASP A 114 -12.31 2.27 11.31
CA ASP A 114 -12.09 1.37 10.20
C ASP A 114 -11.31 2.06 9.06
N CYS A 115 -10.87 1.24 8.10
CA CYS A 115 -10.25 1.69 6.85
C CYS A 115 -11.12 1.31 5.65
N TRP A 116 -12.46 1.28 5.81
CA TRP A 116 -13.37 0.76 4.78
C TRP A 116 -13.20 1.51 3.45
N GLU A 117 -13.19 2.85 3.51
CA GLU A 117 -13.06 3.69 2.33
C GLU A 117 -11.69 3.51 1.67
N LEU A 118 -10.61 3.40 2.47
CA LEU A 118 -9.27 3.10 1.94
C LEU A 118 -9.22 1.74 1.25
N ALA A 119 -9.87 0.72 1.83
CA ALA A 119 -9.95 -0.60 1.24
C ALA A 119 -10.70 -0.57 -0.09
N ARG A 120 -11.82 0.16 -0.17
CA ARG A 120 -12.60 0.32 -1.42
C ARG A 120 -11.85 1.09 -2.49
N LEU A 121 -11.23 2.22 -2.16
CA LEU A 121 -10.46 3.01 -3.13
C LEU A 121 -9.24 2.25 -3.66
N ASN A 122 -8.66 1.34 -2.87
CA ASN A 122 -7.48 0.58 -3.29
C ASN A 122 -7.83 -0.73 -4.02
N PHE A 123 -8.81 -1.48 -3.53
CA PHE A 123 -9.15 -2.82 -4.02
C PHE A 123 -10.45 -2.87 -4.82
N GLY A 124 -11.05 -1.72 -5.11
CA GLY A 124 -12.23 -1.59 -5.95
C GLY A 124 -13.53 -2.11 -5.34
N CYS A 125 -14.59 -2.02 -6.12
CA CYS A 125 -15.94 -2.34 -5.63
C CYS A 125 -16.29 -3.84 -5.70
N LEU A 126 -15.57 -4.63 -6.49
CA LEU A 126 -15.92 -6.04 -6.79
C LEU A 126 -15.24 -7.09 -5.89
N ASN A 127 -14.25 -6.70 -5.08
CA ASN A 127 -13.60 -7.62 -4.15
C ASN A 127 -14.40 -7.71 -2.84
N GLU A 128 -14.46 -8.92 -2.29
CA GLU A 128 -15.10 -9.20 -1.01
C GLU A 128 -14.25 -8.61 0.13
N ILE A 129 -14.91 -7.95 1.08
CA ILE A 129 -14.30 -7.42 2.29
C ILE A 129 -14.92 -8.14 3.48
N ILE A 130 -14.10 -8.78 4.29
CA ILE A 130 -14.50 -9.39 5.57
C ILE A 130 -13.98 -8.51 6.69
N GLU A 131 -14.87 -8.07 7.57
CA GLU A 131 -14.53 -7.18 8.68
C GLU A 131 -14.16 -7.96 9.94
N PHE A 132 -13.15 -7.47 10.65
CA PHE A 132 -12.65 -8.00 11.90
C PHE A 132 -12.48 -6.86 12.90
N ASP A 133 -13.03 -7.04 14.10
CA ASP A 133 -12.90 -6.04 15.18
C ASP A 133 -11.59 -6.24 15.98
N ILE A 134 -10.94 -7.40 15.86
CA ILE A 134 -9.71 -7.74 16.59
C ILE A 134 -8.55 -7.90 15.59
N PRO A 135 -7.46 -7.13 15.72
CA PRO A 135 -6.34 -7.22 14.78
C PRO A 135 -5.70 -8.60 14.67
N ARG A 136 -5.66 -9.37 15.76
CA ARG A 136 -5.17 -10.75 15.77
C ARG A 136 -6.00 -11.68 14.88
N GLU A 137 -7.32 -11.49 14.82
CA GLU A 137 -8.21 -12.32 13.98
C GLU A 137 -8.05 -11.97 12.50
N ALA A 138 -7.95 -10.67 12.19
CA ALA A 138 -7.65 -10.19 10.85
C ALA A 138 -6.29 -10.72 10.36
N PHE A 139 -5.28 -10.68 11.23
CA PHE A 139 -3.93 -11.18 10.92
C PHE A 139 -3.93 -12.70 10.70
N GLY A 140 -4.59 -13.46 11.57
CA GLY A 140 -4.76 -14.90 11.39
C GLY A 140 -5.48 -15.25 10.08
N ALA A 141 -6.40 -14.41 9.60
CA ALA A 141 -7.02 -14.60 8.29
C ALA A 141 -6.01 -14.55 7.13
N LEU A 142 -4.94 -13.76 7.27
CA LEU A 142 -3.85 -13.70 6.30
C LEU A 142 -2.93 -14.91 6.41
N GLU A 143 -2.59 -15.33 7.64
CA GLU A 143 -1.71 -16.48 7.87
C GLU A 143 -2.34 -17.80 7.41
N ASP A 144 -3.63 -17.98 7.67
CA ASP A 144 -4.40 -19.15 7.26
C ASP A 144 -4.78 -19.13 5.77
N GLY A 145 -4.55 -18.01 5.07
CA GLY A 145 -4.94 -17.82 3.67
C GLY A 145 -6.44 -17.62 3.42
N ARG A 146 -7.24 -17.37 4.47
CA ARG A 146 -8.67 -17.00 4.36
C ARG A 146 -8.86 -15.63 3.68
N ALA A 147 -7.90 -14.74 3.82
CA ALA A 147 -7.80 -13.48 3.09
C ALA A 147 -6.42 -13.36 2.46
N ALA A 148 -6.34 -12.83 1.23
CA ALA A 148 -5.06 -12.70 0.54
C ALA A 148 -4.32 -11.40 0.92
N VAL A 149 -5.07 -10.38 1.30
CA VAL A 149 -4.57 -9.08 1.74
C VAL A 149 -5.40 -8.58 2.92
N GLY A 150 -4.80 -7.79 3.79
CA GLY A 150 -5.48 -7.17 4.91
C GLY A 150 -5.21 -5.67 4.97
N VAL A 151 -6.21 -4.88 5.36
CA VAL A 151 -6.10 -3.44 5.56
C VAL A 151 -6.21 -3.14 7.04
N PHE A 152 -5.14 -2.57 7.59
CA PHE A 152 -5.00 -2.25 9.00
C PHE A 152 -4.88 -0.73 9.19
N PRO A 153 -5.52 -0.16 10.22
CA PRO A 153 -5.33 1.25 10.55
C PRO A 153 -3.86 1.56 10.84
N LYS A 154 -3.46 2.80 10.56
CA LYS A 154 -2.15 3.30 10.94
C LYS A 154 -1.95 3.11 12.45
N PRO A 155 -0.77 2.62 12.90
CA PRO A 155 -0.50 2.47 14.32
C PRO A 155 -0.58 3.80 15.06
N GLU A 156 -1.08 3.75 16.28
CA GLU A 156 -1.09 4.88 17.20
C GLU A 156 -0.05 4.69 18.30
N LEU A 157 0.51 5.81 18.79
CA LEU A 157 1.50 5.77 19.86
C LEU A 157 0.83 5.35 21.17
N GLY A 158 1.32 4.27 21.78
CA GLY A 158 0.78 3.74 23.03
C GLY A 158 -0.45 2.85 22.86
N GLU A 159 -0.76 2.43 21.62
CA GLU A 159 -1.79 1.41 21.37
C GLU A 159 -1.53 0.15 22.21
N ALA A 160 -2.58 -0.36 22.87
CA ALA A 160 -2.45 -1.48 23.80
C ALA A 160 -2.16 -2.82 23.12
N MET A 161 -2.74 -3.05 21.93
CA MET A 161 -2.60 -4.29 21.17
C MET A 161 -2.24 -4.00 19.71
N PRO A 162 -1.04 -3.43 19.45
CA PRO A 162 -0.66 -3.01 18.11
C PRO A 162 -0.45 -4.22 17.19
N TRP A 163 -1.14 -4.22 16.05
CA TRP A 163 -1.08 -5.29 15.06
C TRP A 163 0.34 -5.54 14.53
N TRP A 164 1.19 -4.51 14.48
CA TRP A 164 2.55 -4.61 13.94
C TRP A 164 3.48 -5.48 14.80
N THR A 165 3.09 -5.78 16.06
CA THR A 165 3.82 -6.73 16.91
C THR A 165 3.66 -8.17 16.43
N LEU A 166 2.60 -8.48 15.68
CA LEU A 166 2.33 -9.80 15.09
C LEU A 166 3.27 -10.12 13.91
N LEU A 167 3.93 -9.11 13.34
CA LEU A 167 4.91 -9.27 12.26
C LEU A 167 6.25 -9.78 12.82
N THR A 168 6.31 -11.09 13.06
CA THR A 168 7.51 -11.82 13.49
C THR A 168 8.36 -12.27 12.29
N ASP A 169 9.48 -12.95 12.55
CA ASP A 169 10.30 -13.54 11.50
C ASP A 169 9.73 -14.88 11.00
N GLU A 170 8.83 -15.50 11.76
CA GLU A 170 8.20 -16.79 11.43
C GLU A 170 7.02 -16.62 10.45
N THR A 171 6.42 -15.44 10.40
CA THR A 171 5.27 -15.16 9.54
C THR A 171 5.70 -14.69 8.14
N PRO A 172 5.07 -15.19 7.06
CA PRO A 172 5.31 -14.69 5.71
C PRO A 172 4.60 -13.34 5.45
N VAL A 173 3.70 -12.91 6.33
CA VAL A 173 2.95 -11.68 6.19
C VAL A 173 3.88 -10.49 6.44
N LYS A 174 3.82 -9.50 5.54
CA LYS A 174 4.58 -8.25 5.64
C LYS A 174 3.69 -7.07 5.33
N VAL A 175 4.09 -5.87 5.77
CA VAL A 175 3.52 -4.61 5.23
C VAL A 175 4.00 -4.44 3.80
N VAL A 176 3.07 -4.23 2.87
CA VAL A 176 3.34 -4.22 1.42
C VAL A 176 2.88 -2.93 0.74
N SER A 177 2.03 -2.13 1.39
CA SER A 177 1.57 -0.83 0.88
C SER A 177 1.11 0.06 2.03
N LYS A 178 1.13 1.37 1.80
CA LYS A 178 0.48 2.38 2.63
C LYS A 178 -0.71 2.98 1.88
N LEU A 179 -1.79 3.29 2.60
CA LEU A 179 -3.03 3.86 2.08
C LEU A 179 -3.36 5.19 2.79
N PRO A 180 -3.96 6.16 2.07
CA PRO A 180 -4.15 6.16 0.62
C PRO A 180 -2.81 6.34 -0.12
N PHE A 181 -2.67 5.73 -1.31
CA PHE A 181 -1.48 5.93 -2.15
C PHE A 181 -1.55 7.24 -2.97
N GLY A 182 -2.75 7.70 -3.29
CA GLY A 182 -2.99 8.92 -4.04
C GLY A 182 -4.48 9.21 -4.10
N GLY A 183 -4.85 10.46 -3.83
CA GLY A 183 -6.23 10.87 -3.57
C GLY A 183 -6.70 10.40 -2.19
N ARG A 184 -7.22 11.32 -1.39
CA ARG A 184 -7.85 10.99 -0.11
C ARG A 184 -9.33 10.66 -0.30
N PRO A 185 -9.92 9.86 0.59
CA PRO A 185 -11.36 9.88 0.81
C PRO A 185 -11.86 11.32 0.96
N VAL A 186 -13.06 11.62 0.46
CA VAL A 186 -13.75 12.89 0.72
C VAL A 186 -14.92 12.62 1.66
N GLY A 187 -15.06 13.41 2.72
CA GLY A 187 -16.01 13.20 3.80
C GLY A 187 -15.53 12.18 4.84
N ARG A 188 -16.11 10.97 4.84
CA ARG A 188 -15.80 9.97 5.87
C ARG A 188 -14.38 9.41 5.66
N GLY A 189 -13.52 9.56 6.65
CA GLY A 189 -12.17 8.99 6.64
C GLY A 189 -11.12 9.82 5.89
N GLU A 190 -11.35 11.12 5.71
CA GLU A 190 -10.37 12.04 5.08
C GLU A 190 -8.98 11.97 5.70
N GLN A 191 -8.91 11.80 7.02
CA GLN A 191 -7.67 11.72 7.78
C GLN A 191 -7.21 10.29 8.06
N THR A 192 -7.95 9.29 7.57
CA THR A 192 -7.61 7.90 7.80
C THR A 192 -6.40 7.52 6.95
N GLU A 193 -5.39 6.97 7.61
CA GLU A 193 -4.27 6.30 6.97
C GLU A 193 -4.28 4.82 7.39
N GLY A 194 -3.75 3.96 6.54
CA GLY A 194 -3.66 2.54 6.83
C GLY A 194 -2.52 1.86 6.11
N PHE A 195 -2.29 0.61 6.47
CA PHE A 195 -1.31 -0.26 5.85
C PHE A 195 -1.98 -1.49 5.28
N VAL A 196 -1.46 -1.95 4.15
CA VAL A 196 -1.83 -3.23 3.56
C VAL A 196 -0.82 -4.28 4.00
N LEU A 197 -1.31 -5.40 4.52
CA LEU A 197 -0.53 -6.57 4.88
C LEU A 197 -0.84 -7.72 3.91
N ALA A 198 0.19 -8.44 3.49
CA ALA A 198 0.03 -9.63 2.65
C ALA A 198 1.28 -10.54 2.70
N ALA A 199 1.10 -11.81 2.36
CA ALA A 199 2.19 -12.78 2.22
C ALA A 199 2.79 -12.76 0.79
N ILE A 200 3.33 -11.62 0.37
CA ILE A 200 3.95 -11.43 -0.96
C ILE A 200 5.40 -10.99 -0.87
N ASP A 201 6.16 -11.16 -1.96
CA ASP A 201 7.52 -10.64 -2.04
C ASP A 201 7.49 -9.12 -2.20
N LEU A 202 8.40 -8.44 -1.51
CA LEU A 202 8.55 -7.00 -1.57
C LEU A 202 9.44 -6.61 -2.76
N GLU A 203 9.06 -5.54 -3.44
CA GLU A 203 9.73 -5.06 -4.64
C GLU A 203 10.03 -3.57 -4.50
N ASP A 204 11.17 -3.15 -5.04
CA ASP A 204 11.55 -1.75 -5.16
C ASP A 204 10.62 -1.03 -6.16
N SER A 205 10.00 0.06 -5.73
CA SER A 205 9.13 0.91 -6.54
C SER A 205 9.84 2.16 -7.07
N GLY A 206 11.09 2.39 -6.66
CA GLY A 206 11.96 3.52 -6.98
C GLY A 206 11.91 4.67 -5.97
N ASP A 207 10.91 4.67 -5.09
CA ASP A 207 10.75 5.65 -4.00
C ASP A 207 9.90 4.99 -2.91
N ASP A 208 10.58 4.46 -1.90
CA ASP A 208 10.03 3.52 -0.94
C ASP A 208 10.41 3.91 0.49
N ARG A 209 9.69 3.34 1.43
CA ARG A 209 10.05 3.35 2.85
C ARG A 209 10.03 1.93 3.38
N THR A 210 10.99 1.62 4.24
CA THR A 210 11.11 0.31 4.90
C THR A 210 10.72 0.43 6.36
N LEU A 211 9.89 -0.50 6.82
CA LEU A 211 9.47 -0.60 8.21
C LEU A 211 10.32 -1.62 8.96
N PHE A 212 10.83 -1.20 10.11
CA PHE A 212 11.60 -2.03 11.02
C PHE A 212 10.91 -2.12 12.38
N VAL A 213 10.95 -3.30 13.00
CA VAL A 213 10.72 -3.41 14.44
C VAL A 213 12.06 -3.58 15.12
N VAL A 214 12.36 -2.66 16.02
CA VAL A 214 13.60 -2.62 16.80
C VAL A 214 13.28 -2.95 18.25
N SER A 215 13.96 -3.95 18.82
CA SER A 215 13.87 -4.30 20.24
C SER A 215 14.97 -3.59 21.02
N LEU A 216 14.59 -2.86 22.06
CA LEU A 216 15.47 -2.07 22.91
C LEU A 216 15.18 -2.35 24.39
N SER A 217 16.18 -2.12 25.24
CA SER A 217 15.98 -2.09 26.69
C SER A 217 15.05 -0.94 27.09
N LYS A 218 14.18 -1.15 28.09
CA LYS A 218 13.29 -0.11 28.62
C LYS A 218 14.02 1.00 29.38
N GLU A 219 15.28 0.80 29.75
CA GLU A 219 16.11 1.83 30.39
C GLU A 219 16.37 3.02 29.46
N ILE A 220 16.29 2.81 28.14
CA ILE A 220 16.49 3.88 27.15
C ILE A 220 15.19 4.68 26.99
N SER A 221 15.26 5.98 27.31
CA SER A 221 14.12 6.90 27.13
C SER A 221 13.70 7.03 25.65
N MET A 222 12.40 7.19 25.39
CA MET A 222 11.89 7.38 24.03
C MET A 222 12.43 8.62 23.33
N ASP A 223 12.77 9.67 24.07
CA ASP A 223 13.36 10.88 23.49
C ASP A 223 14.79 10.62 22.99
N THR A 224 15.54 9.78 23.71
CA THR A 224 16.85 9.32 23.26
C THR A 224 16.72 8.43 22.02
N VAL A 225 15.75 7.52 22.00
CA VAL A 225 15.47 6.66 20.84
C VAL A 225 15.11 7.50 19.61
N ARG A 226 14.16 8.43 19.74
CA ARG A 226 13.75 9.35 18.65
C ARG A 226 14.93 10.12 18.11
N LYS A 227 15.72 10.73 19.00
CA LYS A 227 16.88 11.53 18.60
C LYS A 227 17.91 10.69 17.83
N LYS A 228 18.32 9.55 18.38
CA LYS A 228 19.34 8.70 17.75
C LYS A 228 18.89 8.09 16.42
N ILE A 229 17.60 7.76 16.28
CA ILE A 229 17.04 7.30 14.99
C ILE A 229 17.08 8.43 13.96
N ALA A 230 16.65 9.63 14.33
CA ALA A 230 16.65 10.80 13.45
C ALA A 230 18.09 11.23 13.05
N ASP A 231 19.03 11.16 13.99
CA ASP A 231 20.45 11.45 13.74
C ASP A 231 21.13 10.39 12.85
N GLY A 232 20.62 9.16 12.85
CA GLY A 232 21.15 8.05 12.05
C GLY A 232 20.71 8.07 10.59
N ILE A 233 19.41 8.27 10.33
CA ILE A 233 18.87 8.36 8.97
C ILE A 233 17.90 9.53 8.88
N ASP A 234 18.23 10.48 8.00
CA ASP A 234 17.36 11.62 7.71
C ASP A 234 15.98 11.15 7.21
N GLY A 235 14.91 11.75 7.74
CA GLY A 235 13.53 11.37 7.43
C GLY A 235 13.02 10.07 8.06
N ALA A 236 13.80 9.42 8.95
CA ALA A 236 13.32 8.30 9.74
C ALA A 236 12.35 8.77 10.84
N THR A 237 11.26 8.03 11.06
CA THR A 237 10.22 8.37 12.05
C THR A 237 9.81 7.15 12.88
N ILE A 238 9.27 7.39 14.07
CA ILE A 238 8.69 6.35 14.92
C ILE A 238 7.18 6.36 14.74
N LEU A 239 6.62 5.24 14.31
CA LEU A 239 5.17 5.08 14.14
C LEU A 239 4.47 4.48 15.36
N GLY A 240 5.20 3.74 16.19
CA GLY A 240 4.62 3.03 17.33
C GLY A 240 5.68 2.54 18.31
N PHE A 241 5.29 2.32 19.55
CA PHE A 241 6.06 1.55 20.52
C PHE A 241 5.13 0.64 21.32
N SER A 242 5.66 -0.48 21.80
CA SER A 242 4.93 -1.43 22.64
C SER A 242 5.89 -2.04 23.65
N ASP A 243 5.47 -2.08 24.91
CA ASP A 243 6.29 -2.59 26.00
C ASP A 243 5.93 -4.05 26.27
N ASP A 244 6.92 -4.94 26.18
CA ASP A 244 6.82 -6.30 26.67
C ASP A 244 7.03 -6.28 28.19
N THR A 245 5.95 -6.43 28.96
CA THR A 245 5.99 -6.40 30.42
C THR A 245 6.65 -7.63 31.01
N ALA A 246 6.74 -8.74 30.28
CA ALA A 246 7.35 -9.99 30.76
C ALA A 246 8.88 -10.00 30.60
N ALA A 247 9.41 -9.36 29.55
CA ALA A 247 10.83 -9.43 29.19
C ALA A 247 11.63 -8.13 29.44
N ASP A 248 11.03 -7.11 30.07
CA ASP A 248 11.60 -5.77 30.25
C ASP A 248 12.15 -5.11 28.96
N ARG A 249 11.48 -5.41 27.84
CA ARG A 249 11.85 -4.94 26.50
C ARG A 249 10.82 -3.97 25.94
N ARG A 250 11.26 -3.08 25.07
CA ARG A 250 10.43 -2.19 24.27
C ARG A 250 10.63 -2.48 22.79
N PHE A 251 9.54 -2.73 22.08
CA PHE A 251 9.52 -2.76 20.63
C PHE A 251 9.19 -1.38 20.09
N VAL A 252 9.92 -0.95 19.07
CA VAL A 252 9.72 0.34 18.40
C VAL A 252 9.52 0.07 16.91
N LEU A 253 8.40 0.53 16.36
CA LEU A 253 8.14 0.51 14.92
C LEU A 253 8.75 1.77 14.30
N VAL A 254 9.77 1.56 13.47
CA VAL A 254 10.55 2.61 12.82
C VAL A 254 10.27 2.60 11.32
N ASP A 255 10.02 3.77 10.77
CA ASP A 255 9.74 4.00 9.36
C ASP A 255 10.89 4.77 8.72
N VAL A 256 11.62 4.13 7.80
CA VAL A 256 12.90 4.60 7.27
C VAL A 256 12.79 4.86 5.76
N PRO A 257 13.21 6.03 5.25
CA PRO A 257 13.24 6.29 3.81
C PRO A 257 14.22 5.38 3.07
N GLY A 258 13.77 4.75 2.00
CA GLY A 258 14.52 3.82 1.16
C GLY A 258 14.05 2.37 1.24
N PHE A 259 14.50 1.56 0.28
CA PHE A 259 14.25 0.12 0.22
C PHE A 259 15.44 -0.66 0.81
N PHE A 260 15.23 -1.29 1.97
CA PHE A 260 16.24 -2.02 2.74
C PHE A 260 15.90 -3.50 2.97
N CYS A 261 14.87 -4.05 2.34
CA CYS A 261 14.46 -5.45 2.55
C CYS A 261 15.57 -6.47 2.22
N ASN A 262 16.54 -6.11 1.39
CA ASN A 262 17.74 -6.90 1.06
C ASN A 262 19.04 -6.35 1.68
N ARG A 263 18.96 -5.35 2.56
CA ARG A 263 20.09 -4.62 3.16
C ARG A 263 19.82 -4.23 4.62
N ALA A 264 19.18 -5.13 5.39
CA ALA A 264 18.84 -4.87 6.79
C ALA A 264 20.07 -4.55 7.66
N ASP A 265 21.20 -5.20 7.39
CA ASP A 265 22.47 -5.00 8.10
C ASP A 265 22.96 -3.55 8.03
N ALA A 266 22.67 -2.84 6.93
CA ALA A 266 23.05 -1.43 6.79
C ALA A 266 22.35 -0.56 7.83
N PHE A 267 21.06 -0.79 8.08
CA PHE A 267 20.33 -0.03 9.10
C PHE A 267 20.79 -0.39 10.52
N GLN A 268 21.08 -1.66 10.78
CA GLN A 268 21.63 -2.09 12.06
C GLN A 268 23.00 -1.46 12.35
N ALA A 269 23.87 -1.36 11.34
CA ALA A 269 25.15 -0.67 11.46
C ALA A 269 24.96 0.81 11.82
N THR A 270 24.05 1.52 11.12
CA THR A 270 23.75 2.92 11.40
C THR A 270 23.25 3.13 12.83
N LEU A 271 22.36 2.29 13.35
CA LEU A 271 21.90 2.39 14.74
C LEU A 271 23.06 2.19 15.73
N SER A 272 23.94 1.23 15.45
CA SER A 272 25.10 0.93 16.29
C SER A 272 26.09 2.10 16.34
N GLU A 273 26.31 2.78 15.21
CA GLU A 273 27.14 4.00 15.13
C GLU A 273 26.57 5.16 15.96
N GLN A 274 25.24 5.28 16.04
CA GLN A 274 24.55 6.24 16.91
C GLN A 274 24.52 5.81 18.38
N GLY A 275 25.14 4.68 18.72
CA GLY A 275 25.16 4.12 20.07
C GLY A 275 23.78 3.60 20.51
N LEU A 276 22.90 3.21 19.58
CA LEU A 276 21.77 2.33 19.86
C LEU A 276 22.21 0.90 19.52
N ALA A 277 22.35 0.05 20.54
CA ALA A 277 22.59 -1.38 20.36
C ALA A 277 21.26 -2.13 20.53
N PRO A 278 20.51 -2.38 19.44
CA PRO A 278 19.26 -3.12 19.55
C PRO A 278 19.52 -4.59 19.88
N GLU A 279 18.67 -5.17 20.73
CA GLU A 279 18.71 -6.60 21.06
C GLU A 279 18.27 -7.44 19.86
N SER A 280 17.36 -6.91 19.05
CA SER A 280 16.98 -7.46 17.76
C SER A 280 16.45 -6.35 16.84
N LEU A 281 16.61 -6.56 15.55
CA LEU A 281 16.13 -5.68 14.49
C LEU A 281 15.60 -6.55 13.36
N ARG A 282 14.36 -6.29 12.94
CA ARG A 282 13.72 -7.05 11.85
C ARG A 282 12.98 -6.16 10.88
N VAL A 283 13.04 -6.53 9.61
CA VAL A 283 12.26 -5.89 8.54
C VAL A 283 10.85 -6.48 8.55
N VAL A 284 9.86 -5.63 8.82
CA VAL A 284 8.44 -6.05 8.88
C VAL A 284 7.66 -5.69 7.63
N GLY A 285 8.25 -4.89 6.74
CA GLY A 285 7.69 -4.62 5.42
C GLY A 285 8.34 -3.42 4.74
N ALA A 286 7.82 -3.10 3.55
CA ALA A 286 8.16 -1.89 2.83
C ALA A 286 6.96 -1.42 2.01
N TYR A 287 6.91 -0.13 1.73
CA TYR A 287 5.84 0.45 0.94
C TYR A 287 6.34 1.59 0.08
N ALA A 288 5.73 1.76 -1.09
CA ALA A 288 5.98 2.89 -1.97
C ALA A 288 5.46 4.19 -1.33
N VAL A 289 6.26 5.26 -1.34
CA VAL A 289 5.85 6.58 -0.86
C VAL A 289 4.59 7.05 -1.61
N PRO A 290 3.48 7.35 -0.89
CA PRO A 290 2.27 7.91 -1.50
C PRO A 290 2.52 9.22 -2.26
N ILE A 291 1.74 9.46 -3.31
CA ILE A 291 1.78 10.70 -4.09
C ILE A 291 1.32 11.85 -3.19
N SER A 292 2.10 12.93 -3.14
CA SER A 292 1.79 14.11 -2.33
C SER A 292 0.55 14.86 -2.84
N GLU A 293 -0.13 15.57 -1.94
CA GLU A 293 -1.28 16.41 -2.30
C GLU A 293 -0.90 17.48 -3.32
N ASP A 294 0.29 18.09 -3.18
CA ASP A 294 0.81 19.07 -4.14
C ASP A 294 0.96 18.51 -5.56
N ALA A 295 1.30 17.22 -5.69
CA ALA A 295 1.40 16.58 -7.00
C ALA A 295 0.04 16.26 -7.62
N LEU A 296 -1.03 16.21 -6.80
CA LEU A 296 -2.41 15.91 -7.23
C LEU A 296 -3.24 17.15 -7.53
N ASN A 297 -2.84 18.30 -7.01
CA ASN A 297 -3.35 19.62 -7.40
C ASN A 297 -2.78 20.04 -8.77
#